data_AF-Q0WW31-F1
#
_entry.id   AF-Q0WW31-F1
#
_cell.length_a   1.000
_cell.length_b   1.000
_cell.length_c   1.000
_cell.angle_alpha   90.00
_cell.angle_beta   90.00
_cell.angle_gamma   90.00
#
_symmetry.space_group_name_H-M   'P 1'
#
loop_
_entity.id
_entity.type
_entity.pdbx_description
1 polymer ?
#
loop_
_entity_poly.entity_id
_entity_poly.type
_entity_poly.pdbx_seq_one_letter_code
_entity_poly.pdbx_strand_id
1 'polypeptide(L)' 'MGLIVDDDNDGEVLIPPPNFSMVEDEIYRSGFPELENFGFLSTLNLRSIM' A
#
# COMPACT_ATOMS: atom_id res chain seq x y z
N MET A 1 -8.73 9.74 -6.87
CA MET A 1 -9.25 9.38 -5.53
C MET A 1 -8.19 8.54 -4.88
N GLY A 2 -7.30 9.15 -4.08
CA GLY A 2 -6.33 8.41 -3.29
C GLY A 2 -7.04 7.75 -2.11
N LEU A 3 -6.64 6.52 -1.77
CA LEU A 3 -7.12 5.84 -0.58
C LEU A 3 -6.45 6.51 0.62
N ILE A 4 -7.17 7.36 1.34
CA ILE A 4 -6.70 7.85 2.64
C ILE A 4 -6.81 6.70 3.64
N VAL A 5 -5.67 6.18 4.03
CA VAL A 5 -5.55 5.27 5.18
C VAL A 5 -5.06 6.12 6.34
N ASP A 6 -6.00 6.53 7.20
CA ASP A 6 -5.70 7.25 8.44
C ASP A 6 -5.07 6.28 9.43
N ASP A 7 -3.74 6.15 9.40
CA ASP A 7 -2.97 5.58 10.51
C ASP A 7 -2.54 6.73 11.43
N ASP A 8 -2.80 6.59 12.73
CA ASP A 8 -2.72 7.60 13.80
C ASP A 8 -1.27 8.05 14.13
N ASN A 9 -0.39 8.14 13.13
CA ASN A 9 1.01 8.55 13.26
C ASN A 9 1.35 9.64 12.23
N ASP A 10 1.33 10.90 12.66
CA ASP A 10 1.98 12.05 12.00
C ASP A 10 1.71 12.25 10.48
N GLY A 11 0.45 12.15 10.03
CA GLY A 11 0.00 12.81 8.78
C GLY A 11 0.74 12.46 7.49
N GLU A 12 1.47 11.35 7.44
CA GLU A 12 2.17 10.92 6.23
C GLU A 12 1.15 10.44 5.18
N VAL A 13 1.17 11.08 4.02
CA VAL A 13 0.30 10.71 2.90
C VAL A 13 0.77 9.35 2.37
N LEU A 14 0.00 8.31 2.63
CA LEU A 14 0.28 6.96 2.15
C LEU A 14 -0.22 6.81 0.71
N ILE A 15 0.72 6.64 -0.22
CA ILE A 15 0.42 6.55 -1.65
C ILE A 15 0.47 5.08 -2.08
N PRO A 16 -0.65 4.48 -2.54
CA PRO A 16 -0.62 3.11 -3.03
C PRO A 16 0.16 3.00 -4.34
N PRO A 17 0.80 1.86 -4.63
CA PRO A 17 1.46 1.65 -5.90
C PRO A 17 0.49 1.69 -7.10
N PRO A 18 1.00 1.89 -8.34
CA PRO A 18 0.17 1.87 -9.54
C PRO A 18 -0.63 0.58 -9.66
N ASN A 19 -1.88 0.64 -10.13
CA ASN A 19 -2.75 -0.54 -10.30
C ASN A 19 -2.92 -1.41 -9.04
N PHE A 20 -2.78 -0.83 -7.84
CA PHE A 20 -2.98 -1.54 -6.58
C PHE A 20 -4.45 -1.98 -6.42
N SER A 21 -4.65 -3.25 -6.11
CA SER A 21 -5.97 -3.83 -5.80
C SER A 21 -5.80 -5.06 -4.92
N MET A 22 -6.77 -5.29 -4.03
CA MET A 22 -6.96 -6.60 -3.41
C MET A 22 -7.48 -7.58 -4.47
N VAL A 23 -6.96 -8.80 -4.45
CA VAL A 23 -7.42 -9.92 -5.30
C VAL A 23 -8.27 -10.86 -4.46
N GLU A 24 -7.73 -11.24 -3.31
CA GLU A 24 -8.36 -12.10 -2.29
C GLU A 24 -7.94 -11.59 -0.91
N ASP A 25 -8.50 -12.16 0.16
CA ASP A 25 -8.12 -11.83 1.53
C ASP A 25 -6.60 -11.97 1.73
N GLU A 26 -5.96 -10.90 2.19
CA GLU A 26 -4.50 -10.77 2.36
C GLU A 26 -3.65 -10.98 1.08
N ILE A 27 -4.26 -11.02 -0.10
CA ILE A 27 -3.57 -11.15 -1.39
C ILE A 27 -3.83 -9.91 -2.25
N TYR A 28 -2.74 -9.23 -2.58
CA TYR A 28 -2.77 -7.97 -3.33
C TYR A 28 -2.02 -8.09 -4.65
N ARG A 29 -2.43 -7.26 -5.61
CA ARG A 29 -1.71 -7.03 -6.87
C ARG A 29 -1.42 -5.55 -7.02
N SER A 30 -0.30 -5.23 -7.65
CA SER A 30 0.01 -3.86 -8.07
C SER A 30 1.03 -3.89 -9.22
N GLY A 31 1.31 -2.72 -9.79
CA GLY A 31 2.47 -2.48 -10.63
C GLY A 31 3.76 -2.39 -9.82
N PHE A 32 4.86 -2.00 -10.47
CA PHE A 32 6.13 -1.85 -9.78
C PHE A 32 6.07 -0.69 -8.77
N PRO A 33 6.41 -0.91 -7.48
CA PRO A 33 6.37 0.14 -6.48
C PRO A 33 7.54 1.11 -6.60
N GLU A 34 7.30 2.38 -6.30
CA GLU A 34 8.32 3.40 -6.11
C GLU A 34 8.52 3.72 -4.61
N LEU A 35 9.55 4.51 -4.28
CA LEU A 35 9.94 4.80 -2.89
C LEU A 35 8.79 5.36 -2.04
N GLU A 36 7.95 6.22 -2.64
CA GLU A 36 6.78 6.82 -1.99
C GLU A 36 5.69 5.81 -1.62
N ASN A 37 5.70 4.61 -2.22
CA ASN A 37 4.69 3.59 -1.94
C ASN A 37 5.02 2.70 -0.74
N PHE A 38 6.28 2.71 -0.27
CA PHE A 38 6.71 1.80 0.80
C PHE A 38 6.03 2.10 2.13
N GLY A 39 5.66 3.36 2.40
CA GLY A 39 4.84 3.70 3.56
C GLY A 39 3.51 2.95 3.53
N PHE A 40 2.81 3.02 2.40
CA PHE A 40 1.55 2.30 2.20
C PHE A 40 1.72 0.78 2.26
N LEU A 41 2.75 0.20 1.62
CA LEU A 41 2.97 -1.24 1.64
C LEU A 41 3.28 -1.78 3.05
N SER A 42 3.89 -0.96 3.90
CA SER A 42 4.21 -1.32 5.28
C SER A 42 2.95 -1.52 6.13
N THR A 43 1.86 -0.81 5.84
CA THR A 43 0.60 -0.95 6.59
C THR A 43 -0.14 -2.26 6.28
N LEU A 44 0.18 -2.91 5.16
CA LEU A 44 -0.45 -4.18 4.76
C LEU A 44 0.13 -5.40 5.48
N ASN A 45 1.23 -5.24 6.24
CA ASN A 45 1.90 -6.32 6.96
C ASN A 45 2.21 -7.55 6.08
N LEU A 46 2.71 -7.31 4.86
CA LEU A 46 2.96 -8.35 3.86
C LEU A 46 4.05 -9.33 4.32
N ARG A 47 3.79 -10.62 4.20
CA ARG A 47 4.79 -11.68 4.49
C ARG A 47 5.84 -11.85 3.40
N SER A 48 5.49 -11.54 2.15
CA SER A 48 6.32 -11.77 0.96
C SER A 48 5.79 -10.95 -0.22
N ILE A 49 6.69 -10.55 -1.13
CA ILE A 49 6.38 -9.89 -2.40
C ILE A 49 7.05 -10.72 -3.50
N MET A 50 6.32 -10.98 -4.59
CA MET A 50 6.80 -11.74 -5.76
C MET A 50 6.82 -10.90 -7.02
#